data_AF-A0A166MU92-F1
#
_entry.id   AF-A0A166MU92-F1
#
_cell.length_a   1.000
_cell.length_b   1.000
_cell.length_c   1.000
_cell.angle_alpha   90.00
_cell.angle_beta   90.00
_cell.angle_gamma   90.00
#
_symmetry.space_group_name_H-M   'P 1'
#
loop_
_entity.id
_entity.type
_entity.pdbx_description
1 polymer ?
#
loop_
_entity_poly.entity_id
_entity_poly.type
_entity_poly.pdbx_seq_one_letter_code
_entity_poly.pdbx_strand_id
1 'polypeptide(L)' 'RSILPAPRWELEPVQEYQVEKLVAHRNNRSRKQVEYLVRWEGYGPEHDSWLTAREL' A
#
# COMPACT_ATOMS: atom_id res chain seq x y z
N ARG A 1 -19.85 -33.17 -4.66
CA ARG A 1 -19.50 -31.92 -3.94
C ARG A 1 -18.38 -31.26 -4.74
N SER A 2 -18.68 -30.22 -5.52
CA SER A 2 -17.69 -29.50 -6.31
C SER A 2 -16.99 -28.50 -5.40
N ILE A 3 -15.72 -28.73 -5.09
CA ILE A 3 -14.89 -27.77 -4.35
C ILE A 3 -14.36 -26.82 -5.42
N LEU A 4 -14.88 -25.59 -5.48
CA LEU A 4 -14.26 -24.57 -6.33
C LEU A 4 -12.89 -24.24 -5.71
N PRO A 5 -11.79 -24.24 -6.49
CA PRO A 5 -10.54 -23.70 -5.96
C PRO A 5 -10.79 -22.24 -5.62
N ALA A 6 -10.47 -21.84 -4.40
CA ALA A 6 -10.52 -20.44 -3.99
C ALA A 6 -9.76 -19.62 -5.04
N PRO A 7 -10.32 -18.48 -5.48
CA PRO A 7 -9.69 -17.69 -6.51
C PRO A 7 -8.29 -17.28 -6.04
N ARG A 8 -7.35 -17.29 -7.00
CA ARG A 8 -5.89 -17.19 -6.78
C ARG A 8 -5.44 -16.06 -5.84
N TRP A 9 -6.26 -15.01 -5.68
CA TRP A 9 -6.00 -13.87 -4.81
C TRP A 9 -6.14 -14.14 -3.30
N GLU A 10 -6.71 -15.27 -2.87
CA GLU A 10 -6.86 -15.60 -1.44
C GLU A 10 -5.63 -16.33 -0.86
N LEU A 11 -4.66 -16.69 -1.71
CA LEU A 11 -3.41 -17.36 -1.33
C LEU A 11 -2.17 -16.46 -1.49
N GLU A 12 -2.34 -15.24 -1.99
CA GLU A 12 -1.20 -14.33 -2.13
C GLU A 12 -0.96 -13.65 -0.78
N PRO A 13 0.20 -13.86 -0.14
CA PRO A 13 0.51 -13.18 1.10
C PRO A 13 0.46 -11.68 0.85
N VAL A 14 -0.19 -10.94 1.74
CA VAL A 14 -0.10 -9.47 1.76
C VAL A 14 1.38 -9.11 1.85
N GLN A 15 1.92 -8.51 0.79
CA GLN A 15 3.35 -8.22 0.72
C GLN A 15 3.60 -6.96 1.56
N GLU A 16 4.05 -7.18 2.79
CA GLU A 16 4.53 -6.14 3.70
C GLU A 16 5.95 -5.73 3.28
N TYR A 17 6.22 -4.43 3.22
CA TYR A 17 7.54 -3.91 2.83
C TYR A 17 8.03 -2.91 3.87
N GLN A 18 9.34 -2.86 4.11
CA GLN A 18 9.97 -1.92 5.02
C GLN A 18 9.90 -0.49 4.48
N VAL A 19 9.21 0.37 5.24
CA VAL A 19 9.15 1.81 4.99
C VAL A 19 10.36 2.48 5.65
N GLU A 20 11.15 3.21 4.87
CA GLU A 20 12.23 4.05 5.39
C GLU A 20 11.66 5.24 6.15
N LYS A 21 10.74 5.97 5.50
CA LYS A 21 10.09 7.15 6.09
C LYS A 21 8.84 7.56 5.32
N LEU A 22 7.93 8.23 6.02
CA LEU A 22 6.86 9.00 5.41
C LEU A 22 7.41 10.35 4.97
N VAL A 23 7.49 10.56 3.66
CA VAL A 23 8.07 11.77 3.05
C VAL A 23 7.09 12.93 3.06
N ALA A 24 5.80 12.63 2.84
CA ALA A 24 4.75 13.62 2.78
C ALA A 24 3.40 13.00 3.17
N HIS A 25 2.44 13.83 3.51
CA HIS A 25 1.03 13.46 3.49
C HIS A 25 0.26 14.46 2.64
N ARG A 26 -0.85 14.03 2.05
CA ARG A 26 -1.81 14.91 1.42
C ARG A 26 -3.20 14.50 1.87
N ASN A 27 -4.02 15.49 2.19
CA ASN A 27 -5.40 15.24 2.56
C ASN A 27 -6.30 15.55 1.36
N ASN A 28 -6.88 14.51 0.77
CA ASN A 28 -7.73 14.67 -0.38
C ASN A 28 -9.14 15.03 0.08
N ARG A 29 -9.47 16.33 0.09
CA ARG A 29 -10.80 16.82 0.51
C ARG A 29 -11.95 16.23 -0.31
N SER A 30 -11.70 15.84 -1.56
CA SER A 30 -12.71 15.24 -2.44
C SER A 30 -13.03 13.80 -2.02
N ARG A 31 -12.00 13.02 -1.64
CA ARG A 31 -12.15 11.62 -1.22
C ARG A 31 -12.25 11.43 0.30
N LYS A 32 -12.19 12.52 1.10
CA LYS A 32 -12.12 12.54 2.57
C LYS A 32 -11.12 11.52 3.13
N GLN A 33 -9.98 11.36 2.45
CA GLN A 33 -8.95 10.38 2.80
C GLN A 33 -7.59 11.05 2.83
N VAL A 34 -6.78 10.63 3.81
CA VAL A 34 -5.39 11.02 3.93
C VAL A 34 -4.54 9.98 3.19
N GLU A 35 -3.70 10.48 2.29
CA GLU A 35 -2.71 9.70 1.57
C GLU A 35 -1.32 10.10 2.10
N TYR A 36 -0.45 9.12 2.28
CA TYR A 36 0.91 9.27 2.75
C TYR A 36 1.87 8.84 1.65
N LEU A 37 2.86 9.67 1.36
CA LEU A 37 3.95 9.32 0.47
C LEU A 37 4.95 8.49 1.26
N VAL A 38 4.98 7.20 0.95
CA VAL A 38 5.82 6.20 1.58
C VAL A 38 7.11 6.09 0.77
N ARG A 39 8.25 6.28 1.44
CA ARG A 39 9.57 5.95 0.89
C ARG A 39 10.00 4.60 1.39
N TRP A 40 10.33 3.73 0.45
CA TRP A 40 10.79 2.37 0.73
C TRP A 40 12.28 2.37 1.08
N GLU A 41 12.67 1.56 2.06
CA GLU A 41 14.06 1.43 2.46
C GLU A 41 14.88 0.77 1.35
N GLY A 42 15.98 1.41 0.96
CA GLY A 42 16.85 0.94 -0.12
C GLY A 42 16.36 1.27 -1.54
N TYR A 43 15.23 1.96 -1.69
CA TYR A 43 14.74 2.44 -2.98
C TYR A 43 14.77 3.97 -3.06
N GLY A 44 15.11 4.49 -4.24
CA GLY A 44 15.15 5.92 -4.50
C GLY A 44 13.77 6.59 -4.49
N PRO A 45 13.73 7.94 -4.54
CA PRO A 45 12.47 8.70 -4.55
C PRO A 45 11.58 8.41 -5.77
N GLU A 46 12.11 7.75 -6.79
CA GLU A 46 11.36 7.27 -7.96
C GLU A 46 10.39 6.13 -7.63
N HIS A 47 10.64 5.40 -6.54
CA HIS A 47 9.76 4.32 -6.06
C HIS A 47 8.82 4.78 -4.94
N ASP A 48 8.87 6.06 -4.55
CA ASP A 48 7.99 6.61 -3.53
C ASP A 48 6.52 6.41 -3.96
N SER A 49 5.71 5.80 -3.10
CA SER A 49 4.33 5.45 -3.41
C SER A 49 3.35 6.15 -2.48
N TRP A 50 2.25 6.67 -3.04
CA TRP A 50 1.17 7.24 -2.25
C TRP A 50 0.25 6.14 -1.75
N LEU A 51 0.29 5.84 -0.46
CA LEU A 51 -0.59 4.87 0.20
C LEU A 51 -1.63 5.59 1.04
N THR A 52 -2.82 5.00 1.16
CA THR A 52 -3.84 5.53 2.07
C THR A 52 -3.52 5.16 3.51
N ALA A 53 -4.10 5.87 4.48
CA ALA A 53 -4.02 5.51 5.90
C ALA A 53 -4.46 4.06 6.24
N ARG A 54 -5.13 3.37 5.29
CA ARG A 54 -5.61 2.00 5.45
C ARG A 54 -4.63 0.95 4.92
N GLU A 55 -3.69 1.37 4.09
CA GLU A 55 -2.69 0.52 3.43
C GLU A 55 -1.27 0.76 3.95
N LEU A 56 -1.09 1.74 4.82
CA LEU A 56 0.08 1.90 5.68
C LEU A 56 -0.15 1.12 6.99
#